data_AF-A0A382T277-F1
#
_entry.id   AF-A0A382T277-F1
#
_cell.length_a   1.000
_cell.length_b   1.000
_cell.length_c   1.000
_cell.angle_alpha   90.00
_cell.angle_beta   90.00
_cell.angle_gamma   90.00
#
_symmetry.space_group_name_H-M   'P 1'
#
loop_
_entity.id
_entity.type
_entity.pdbx_description
1 polymer ?
#
loop_
_entity_poly.entity_id
_entity_poly.type
_entity_poly.pdbx_seq_one_letter_code
_entity_poly.pdbx_strand_id
1 'polypeptide(L)'
;MADHSAPTSVKIAPPPVELERVPLVANQRTVGWLSDTIANVIEDKTPRWWWIATGISFLASLWLPLCLIYLISTGVGVWGLNHPVAWGWAIVNFVWWIGIGHAGTLISAILFLLRQKWRTSINRAAEAMTIFAVMCAGIFPAIHVGRIWYDWWLFPIPNANSIWPQFRSPLLWDVFAVSTYFTVSVLFWYMGLIPDLATMRDRFRKVAGKVVVPAARLRNKAAQVFYGLFSLGWTGSSRHWRNYEKAYLLLAGLSTPLVLSVHSIVSFDFAVSQLPGW
;
A
#
# COMPACT_ATOMS: atom_id res chain seq x y z
N MET A 1 -34.04 11.40 -2.04
CA MET A 1 -34.26 12.70 -1.38
C MET A 1 -34.54 13.68 -2.49
N ALA A 2 -35.72 14.29 -2.48
CA ALA A 2 -36.20 15.18 -3.52
C ALA A 2 -35.27 16.40 -3.67
N ASP A 3 -34.88 16.68 -4.91
CA ASP A 3 -34.00 17.77 -5.28
C ASP A 3 -34.82 19.08 -5.25
N HIS A 4 -34.91 19.71 -4.09
CA HIS A 4 -35.46 21.05 -3.95
C HIS A 4 -34.34 22.08 -4.17
N SER A 5 -33.87 22.20 -5.41
CA SER A 5 -33.08 23.35 -5.83
C SER A 5 -34.03 24.49 -6.21
N ALA A 6 -33.99 25.59 -5.46
CA ALA A 6 -34.65 26.83 -5.85
C ALA A 6 -34.20 27.25 -7.26
N PRO A 7 -35.08 27.77 -8.13
CA PRO A 7 -34.72 28.16 -9.48
C PRO A 7 -33.84 29.40 -9.45
N THR A 8 -32.52 29.22 -9.49
CA THR A 8 -31.57 30.29 -9.79
C THR A 8 -31.80 30.77 -11.23
N SER A 9 -32.15 32.04 -11.39
CA SER A 9 -32.39 32.72 -12.69
C SER A 9 -31.15 32.84 -13.60
N VAL A 10 -30.00 32.31 -13.15
CA VAL A 10 -28.74 32.35 -13.87
C VAL A 10 -28.67 31.16 -14.82
N LYS A 11 -28.92 31.41 -16.11
CA LYS A 11 -28.63 30.43 -17.18
C LYS A 11 -27.11 30.31 -17.33
N ILE A 12 -26.53 29.30 -16.69
CA ILE A 12 -25.12 28.94 -16.89
C ILE A 12 -25.01 28.31 -18.29
N ALA A 13 -24.24 28.92 -19.20
CA ALA A 13 -23.98 28.34 -20.50
C ALA A 13 -23.30 26.97 -20.33
N PRO A 14 -23.69 25.93 -21.10
CA PRO A 14 -23.01 24.65 -21.05
C PRO A 14 -21.52 24.84 -21.39
N PRO A 15 -20.62 24.05 -20.79
CA PRO A 15 -19.21 24.12 -21.13
C PRO A 15 -19.01 23.88 -22.65
N PRO A 16 -18.03 24.55 -23.28
CA PRO A 16 -17.62 24.23 -24.65
C PRO A 16 -17.38 22.73 -24.81
N VAL A 17 -17.64 22.17 -25.99
CA VAL A 17 -17.52 20.74 -26.26
C VAL A 17 -16.11 20.23 -25.94
N GLU A 18 -15.10 21.08 -26.13
CA GLU A 18 -13.70 20.81 -25.83
C GLU A 18 -13.41 20.67 -24.32
N LEU A 19 -14.26 21.24 -23.47
CA LEU A 19 -14.14 21.22 -22.01
C LEU A 19 -15.13 20.27 -21.34
N GLU A 20 -15.93 19.55 -22.12
CA GLU A 20 -16.88 18.56 -21.60
C GLU A 20 -16.14 17.35 -21.03
N ARG A 21 -16.43 17.00 -19.77
CA ARG A 21 -15.77 15.88 -19.10
C ARG A 21 -16.44 14.58 -19.48
N VAL A 22 -15.65 13.65 -20.03
CA VAL A 22 -16.10 12.28 -20.28
C VAL A 22 -16.53 11.64 -18.95
N PRO A 23 -17.68 10.95 -18.90
CA PRO A 23 -18.13 10.27 -17.69
C PRO A 23 -17.13 9.17 -17.29
N LEU A 24 -16.67 9.21 -16.03
CA LEU A 24 -15.71 8.25 -15.49
C LEU A 24 -16.32 6.85 -15.28
N VAL A 25 -17.65 6.78 -15.10
CA VAL A 25 -18.39 5.52 -14.94
C VAL A 25 -19.39 5.43 -16.07
N ALA A 26 -19.13 4.52 -17.01
CA ALA A 26 -20.01 4.26 -18.13
C ALA A 26 -21.30 3.53 -17.69
N ASN A 27 -22.34 3.57 -18.53
CA ASN A 27 -23.57 2.77 -18.40
C ASN A 27 -24.45 3.07 -17.16
N GLN A 28 -24.23 4.19 -16.46
CA GLN A 28 -25.08 4.70 -15.36
C GLN A 28 -25.54 3.62 -14.35
N ARG A 29 -24.61 2.76 -13.93
CA ARG A 29 -24.93 1.63 -13.03
C ARG A 29 -25.29 2.11 -11.63
N THR A 30 -26.19 1.39 -10.95
CA THR A 30 -26.58 1.69 -9.57
C THR A 30 -25.47 1.35 -8.58
N VAL A 31 -25.48 2.01 -7.41
CA VAL A 31 -24.50 1.74 -6.33
C VAL A 31 -24.59 0.28 -5.83
N GLY A 32 -25.80 -0.29 -5.81
CA GLY A 32 -26.01 -1.70 -5.47
C GLY A 32 -25.29 -2.64 -6.44
N TRP A 33 -25.45 -2.41 -7.75
CA TRP A 33 -24.74 -3.17 -8.77
C TRP A 33 -23.22 -3.09 -8.62
N LEU A 34 -22.67 -1.91 -8.32
CA LEU A 34 -21.23 -1.73 -8.08
C LEU A 34 -20.77 -2.53 -6.85
N SER A 35 -21.50 -2.44 -5.75
CA SER A 35 -21.18 -3.17 -4.52
C SER A 35 -21.22 -4.68 -4.72
N ASP A 36 -22.23 -5.19 -5.44
CA ASP A 36 -22.33 -6.61 -5.78
C ASP A 36 -21.19 -7.05 -6.71
N THR A 37 -20.88 -6.27 -7.74
CA THR A 37 -19.79 -6.59 -8.69
C THR A 37 -18.44 -6.70 -7.99
N ILE A 38 -18.12 -5.77 -7.08
CA ILE A 38 -16.86 -5.80 -6.33
C ILE A 38 -16.86 -6.92 -5.29
N ALA A 39 -17.96 -7.10 -4.55
CA ALA A 39 -18.06 -8.14 -3.52
C ALA A 39 -17.98 -9.56 -4.12
N ASN A 40 -18.50 -9.75 -5.34
CA ASN A 40 -18.44 -11.04 -6.05
C ASN A 40 -17.00 -11.51 -6.28
N VAL A 41 -16.02 -10.61 -6.41
CA VAL A 41 -14.60 -11.00 -6.49
C VAL A 41 -14.16 -11.82 -5.27
N ILE A 42 -14.77 -11.58 -4.10
CA ILE A 42 -14.49 -12.26 -2.84
C ILE A 42 -15.49 -13.40 -2.58
N GLU A 43 -16.76 -13.21 -2.93
CA GLU A 43 -17.85 -14.16 -2.61
C GLU A 43 -17.94 -15.34 -3.58
N ASP A 44 -17.65 -15.12 -4.87
CA ASP A 44 -17.76 -16.15 -5.89
C ASP A 44 -16.64 -17.20 -5.79
N LYS A 45 -16.85 -18.32 -6.47
CA LYS A 45 -15.84 -19.36 -6.58
C LYS A 45 -14.62 -18.80 -7.31
N THR A 46 -13.49 -18.80 -6.62
CA THR A 46 -12.20 -18.38 -7.17
C THR A 46 -11.91 -19.11 -8.49
N PRO A 47 -11.64 -18.39 -9.58
CA PRO A 47 -11.46 -18.99 -10.89
C PRO A 47 -10.18 -19.83 -10.94
N ARG A 48 -10.16 -20.86 -11.81
CA ARG A 48 -9.02 -21.80 -11.90
C ARG A 48 -7.70 -21.11 -12.28
N TRP A 49 -7.75 -20.10 -13.13
CA TRP A 49 -6.55 -19.35 -13.54
C TRP A 49 -5.88 -18.65 -12.34
N TRP A 50 -6.65 -18.20 -11.35
CA TRP A 50 -6.11 -17.53 -10.17
C TRP A 50 -5.31 -18.50 -9.30
N TRP A 51 -5.78 -19.75 -9.16
CA TRP A 51 -5.03 -20.79 -8.47
C TRP A 51 -3.72 -21.14 -9.17
N ILE A 52 -3.73 -21.21 -10.51
CA ILE A 52 -2.53 -21.47 -11.30
C ILE A 52 -1.54 -20.30 -11.14
N ALA A 53 -1.99 -19.06 -11.33
CA ALA A 53 -1.15 -17.88 -11.21
C ALA A 53 -0.55 -17.73 -9.79
N THR A 54 -1.38 -17.97 -8.75
CA THR A 54 -0.93 -17.95 -7.35
C THR A 54 0.06 -19.08 -7.08
N GLY A 55 -0.18 -20.28 -7.59
CA GLY A 55 0.74 -21.41 -7.47
C GLY A 55 2.11 -21.12 -8.10
N ILE A 56 2.14 -20.58 -9.32
CA ILE A 56 3.39 -20.18 -9.98
C ILE A 56 4.10 -19.07 -9.19
N SER A 57 3.36 -18.03 -8.78
CA SER A 57 3.93 -16.91 -8.02
C SER A 57 4.47 -17.35 -6.66
N PHE A 58 3.80 -18.28 -5.98
CA PHE A 58 4.23 -18.84 -4.72
C PHE A 58 5.48 -19.72 -4.88
N LEU A 59 5.55 -20.57 -5.91
CA LEU A 59 6.74 -21.37 -6.19
C LEU A 59 7.94 -20.48 -6.53
N ALA A 60 7.72 -19.41 -7.31
CA ALA A 60 8.77 -18.42 -7.58
C ALA A 60 9.19 -17.67 -6.30
N SER A 61 8.24 -17.32 -5.42
CA SER A 61 8.55 -16.62 -4.17
C SER A 61 9.29 -17.50 -3.16
N LEU A 62 9.14 -18.84 -3.20
CA LEU A 62 9.94 -19.77 -2.39
C LEU A 62 11.43 -19.76 -2.75
N TRP A 63 11.79 -19.30 -3.95
CA TRP A 63 13.19 -19.16 -4.33
C TRP A 63 13.90 -18.07 -3.52
N LEU A 64 13.18 -17.01 -3.15
CA LEU A 64 13.71 -15.91 -2.35
C LEU A 64 14.26 -16.38 -0.99
N PRO A 65 13.50 -16.99 -0.07
CA PRO A 65 14.03 -17.41 1.23
C PRO A 65 15.17 -18.43 1.11
N LEU A 66 15.16 -19.31 0.10
CA LEU A 66 16.27 -20.23 -0.16
C LEU A 66 17.56 -19.46 -0.51
N CYS A 67 17.49 -18.50 -1.43
CA CYS A 67 18.61 -17.63 -1.77
C CYS A 67 19.06 -16.76 -0.59
N LEU A 68 18.14 -16.28 0.25
CA LEU A 68 18.47 -15.50 1.45
C LEU A 68 19.20 -16.35 2.49
N ILE A 69 18.75 -17.59 2.73
CA ILE A 69 19.44 -18.51 3.64
C ILE A 69 20.86 -18.79 3.14
N TYR A 70 21.01 -19.02 1.83
CA TYR A 70 22.32 -19.22 1.22
C TYR A 70 23.22 -18.00 1.38
N LEU A 71 22.70 -16.80 1.09
CA LEU A 71 23.41 -15.53 1.24
C LEU A 71 23.87 -15.28 2.68
N ILE A 72 22.97 -15.46 3.66
CA ILE A 72 23.27 -15.20 5.07
C ILE A 72 24.27 -16.23 5.61
N SER A 73 24.20 -17.49 5.16
CA SER A 73 25.11 -18.55 5.62
C SER A 73 26.50 -18.51 4.98
N THR A 74 26.63 -18.03 3.75
CA THR A 74 27.90 -17.99 3.01
C THR A 74 28.54 -16.60 2.94
N GLY A 75 27.76 -15.54 3.14
CA GLY A 75 28.18 -14.14 3.11
C GLY A 75 27.88 -13.42 1.81
N VAL A 76 27.92 -12.08 1.87
CA VAL A 76 27.60 -11.18 0.75
C VAL A 76 28.54 -11.30 -0.47
N GLY A 77 29.69 -11.96 -0.31
CA GLY A 77 30.64 -12.21 -1.40
C GLY A 77 30.07 -13.08 -2.53
N VAL A 78 29.02 -13.86 -2.27
CA VAL A 78 28.31 -14.66 -3.29
C VAL A 78 27.77 -13.80 -4.44
N TRP A 79 27.47 -12.53 -4.18
CA TRP A 79 27.01 -11.61 -5.23
C TRP A 79 28.11 -11.17 -6.20
N GLY A 80 29.37 -11.54 -5.97
CA GLY A 80 30.49 -11.18 -6.86
C GLY A 80 30.78 -9.68 -6.86
N LEU A 81 30.45 -8.99 -5.77
CA LEU A 81 30.82 -7.58 -5.57
C LEU A 81 32.35 -7.47 -5.50
N ASN A 82 32.90 -6.48 -6.20
CA ASN A 82 34.35 -6.26 -6.27
C ASN A 82 34.69 -4.85 -5.82
N HIS A 83 35.84 -4.65 -5.20
CA HIS A 83 36.35 -3.30 -5.00
C HIS A 83 36.89 -2.77 -6.35
N PRO A 84 36.50 -1.57 -6.83
CA PRO A 84 35.86 -0.47 -6.09
C PRO A 84 34.32 -0.44 -6.09
N VAL A 85 33.64 -1.26 -6.90
CA VAL A 85 32.17 -1.27 -7.03
C VAL A 85 31.53 -2.21 -5.99
N ALA A 86 31.41 -1.72 -4.76
CA ALA A 86 30.86 -2.47 -3.64
C ALA A 86 29.32 -2.55 -3.63
N TRP A 87 28.62 -1.79 -4.49
CA TRP A 87 27.17 -1.83 -4.65
C TRP A 87 26.79 -2.35 -6.04
N GLY A 88 25.80 -3.23 -6.09
CA GLY A 88 25.32 -3.82 -7.33
C GLY A 88 23.81 -4.02 -7.31
N TRP A 89 23.35 -5.18 -7.75
CA TRP A 89 21.92 -5.49 -7.92
C TRP A 89 21.08 -5.31 -6.67
N ALA A 90 21.63 -5.50 -5.46
CA ALA A 90 20.87 -5.30 -4.23
C ALA A 90 20.36 -3.85 -4.09
N ILE A 91 21.25 -2.86 -4.25
CA ILE A 91 20.90 -1.44 -4.17
C ILE A 91 20.08 -1.00 -5.38
N VAL A 92 20.42 -1.49 -6.59
CA VAL A 92 19.63 -1.18 -7.80
C VAL A 92 18.18 -1.63 -7.63
N ASN A 93 17.96 -2.87 -7.16
CA ASN A 93 16.62 -3.39 -6.92
C ASN A 93 15.93 -2.69 -5.75
N PHE A 94 16.66 -2.30 -4.70
CA PHE A 94 16.12 -1.49 -3.60
C PHE A 94 15.50 -0.19 -4.12
N VAL A 95 16.29 0.62 -4.85
CA VAL A 95 15.83 1.90 -5.41
C VAL A 95 14.67 1.69 -6.39
N TRP A 96 14.76 0.65 -7.22
CA TRP A 96 13.72 0.30 -8.19
C TRP A 96 12.38 -0.05 -7.51
N TRP A 97 12.40 -0.91 -6.48
CA TRP A 97 11.19 -1.29 -5.75
C TRP A 97 10.59 -0.12 -4.95
N ILE A 98 11.42 0.72 -4.32
CA ILE A 98 10.93 1.96 -3.69
C ILE A 98 10.28 2.88 -4.73
N GLY A 99 10.90 3.03 -5.91
CA GLY A 99 10.36 3.79 -7.03
C GLY A 99 8.97 3.33 -7.46
N ILE A 100 8.76 2.01 -7.62
CA ILE A 100 7.43 1.43 -7.90
C ILE A 100 6.44 1.80 -6.81
N GLY A 101 6.86 1.71 -5.54
CA GLY A 101 6.02 2.02 -4.40
C GLY A 101 5.46 3.45 -4.44
N HIS A 102 6.20 4.43 -4.96
CA HIS A 102 5.77 5.83 -5.01
C HIS A 102 4.60 6.10 -5.96
N ALA A 103 4.46 5.32 -7.04
CA ALA A 103 3.33 5.47 -7.94
C ALA A 103 1.98 5.26 -7.20
N GLY A 104 1.93 4.30 -6.28
CA GLY A 104 0.68 3.98 -5.58
C GLY A 104 0.25 5.02 -4.55
N THR A 105 1.21 5.63 -3.84
CA THR A 105 0.94 6.72 -2.88
C THR A 105 0.68 8.04 -3.57
N LEU A 106 1.29 8.30 -4.73
CA LEU A 106 0.92 9.43 -5.59
C LEU A 106 -0.56 9.34 -6.02
N ILE A 107 -0.98 8.17 -6.50
CA ILE A 107 -2.37 7.96 -6.96
C ILE A 107 -3.36 8.10 -5.79
N SER A 108 -3.01 7.61 -4.61
CA SER A 108 -3.95 7.58 -3.48
C SER A 108 -3.99 8.89 -2.68
N ALA A 109 -2.84 9.55 -2.44
CA ALA A 109 -2.73 10.78 -1.66
C ALA A 109 -2.71 12.06 -2.51
N ILE A 110 -1.79 12.19 -3.47
CA ILE A 110 -1.61 13.44 -4.23
C ILE A 110 -2.85 13.73 -5.08
N LEU A 111 -3.35 12.73 -5.82
CA LEU A 111 -4.57 12.90 -6.61
C LEU A 111 -5.80 13.17 -5.73
N PHE A 112 -5.82 12.70 -4.48
CA PHE A 112 -6.88 13.05 -3.55
C PHE A 112 -6.84 14.53 -3.16
N LEU A 113 -5.65 15.06 -2.84
CA LEU A 113 -5.46 16.49 -2.55
C LEU A 113 -5.83 17.37 -3.76
N LEU A 114 -5.48 16.92 -4.96
CA LEU A 114 -5.85 17.58 -6.23
C LEU A 114 -7.31 17.34 -6.65
N ARG A 115 -8.11 16.68 -5.80
CA ARG A 115 -9.54 16.36 -6.02
C ARG A 115 -9.82 15.66 -7.35
N GLN A 116 -8.88 14.84 -7.84
CA GLN A 116 -9.02 14.08 -9.07
C GLN A 116 -9.92 12.86 -8.82
N LYS A 117 -11.13 12.86 -9.39
CA LYS A 117 -12.17 11.85 -9.11
C LYS A 117 -11.87 10.48 -9.72
N TRP A 118 -11.07 10.42 -10.78
CA TRP A 118 -10.76 9.18 -11.51
C TRP A 118 -9.93 8.18 -10.70
N ARG A 119 -9.19 8.65 -9.69
CA ARG A 119 -8.38 7.78 -8.81
C ARG A 119 -9.23 6.72 -8.08
N THR A 120 -10.53 6.98 -7.89
CA THR A 120 -11.43 6.18 -7.04
C THR A 120 -11.58 4.73 -7.48
N SER A 121 -11.31 4.40 -8.74
CA SER A 121 -11.37 3.02 -9.25
C SER A 121 -10.05 2.24 -9.09
N ILE A 122 -8.94 2.92 -8.81
CA ILE A 122 -7.58 2.33 -8.83
C ILE A 122 -6.88 2.45 -7.48
N ASN A 123 -7.23 3.46 -6.67
CA ASN A 123 -6.65 3.77 -5.37
C ASN A 123 -6.38 2.54 -4.48
N ARG A 124 -7.33 1.62 -4.31
CA ARG A 124 -7.14 0.48 -3.38
C ARG A 124 -6.08 -0.52 -3.87
N ALA A 125 -6.03 -0.77 -5.18
CA ALA A 125 -5.02 -1.62 -5.79
C ALA A 125 -3.64 -0.93 -5.78
N ALA A 126 -3.62 0.38 -6.03
CA ALA A 126 -2.41 1.21 -6.00
C ALA A 126 -1.79 1.27 -4.59
N GLU A 127 -2.61 1.47 -3.55
CA GLU A 127 -2.19 1.45 -2.14
C GLU A 127 -1.61 0.08 -1.75
N ALA A 128 -2.25 -1.03 -2.17
CA ALA A 128 -1.73 -2.38 -1.93
C ALA A 128 -0.41 -2.65 -2.66
N MET A 129 -0.30 -2.20 -3.92
CA MET A 129 0.94 -2.28 -4.70
C MET A 129 2.10 -1.58 -3.97
N THR A 130 1.86 -0.40 -3.40
CA THR A 130 2.88 0.29 -2.59
C THR A 130 3.36 -0.57 -1.43
N ILE A 131 2.45 -1.15 -0.65
CA ILE A 131 2.83 -1.93 0.53
C ILE A 131 3.71 -3.11 0.13
N PHE A 132 3.32 -3.87 -0.89
CA PHE A 132 4.12 -5.01 -1.34
C PHE A 132 5.45 -4.59 -1.96
N ALA A 133 5.48 -3.51 -2.74
CA ALA A 133 6.73 -2.99 -3.30
C ALA A 133 7.71 -2.55 -2.20
N VAL A 134 7.21 -1.87 -1.16
CA VAL A 134 8.03 -1.45 -0.01
C VAL A 134 8.49 -2.64 0.83
N MET A 135 7.67 -3.69 0.97
CA MET A 135 8.11 -4.94 1.60
C MET A 135 9.25 -5.60 0.82
N CYS A 136 9.16 -5.67 -0.51
CA CYS A 136 10.25 -6.18 -1.35
C CYS A 136 11.50 -5.30 -1.24
N ALA A 137 11.34 -3.97 -1.26
CA ALA A 137 12.44 -3.04 -1.10
C ALA A 137 13.14 -3.19 0.25
N GLY A 138 12.39 -3.24 1.34
CA GLY A 138 12.93 -3.28 2.71
C GLY A 138 13.76 -4.51 3.04
N ILE A 139 13.68 -5.57 2.23
CA ILE A 139 14.56 -6.74 2.35
C ILE A 139 16.00 -6.35 2.02
N PHE A 140 16.22 -5.54 0.97
CA PHE A 140 17.55 -5.28 0.43
C PHE A 140 18.49 -4.53 1.39
N PRO A 141 18.08 -3.44 2.08
CA PRO A 141 18.92 -2.79 3.09
C PRO A 141 19.37 -3.74 4.21
N ALA A 142 18.49 -4.66 4.61
CA ALA A 142 18.80 -5.63 5.66
C ALA A 142 19.77 -6.73 5.19
N ILE A 143 19.57 -7.27 3.98
CA ILE A 143 20.37 -8.41 3.52
C ILE A 143 21.68 -8.01 2.87
N HIS A 144 21.82 -6.75 2.41
CA HIS A 144 23.03 -6.33 1.73
C HIS A 144 24.20 -6.08 2.67
N VAL A 145 23.94 -5.97 3.97
CA VAL A 145 24.98 -5.82 4.97
C VAL A 145 25.63 -7.16 5.26
N GLY A 146 26.95 -7.15 5.48
CA GLY A 146 27.69 -8.39 5.77
C GLY A 146 27.30 -9.07 7.09
N ARG A 147 26.65 -8.35 8.01
CA ARG A 147 26.25 -8.86 9.34
C ARG A 147 24.82 -8.42 9.68
N ILE A 148 23.84 -9.02 9.01
CA ILE A 148 22.41 -8.74 9.17
C ILE A 148 21.92 -8.81 10.63
N TRP A 149 22.51 -9.66 11.47
CA TRP A 149 22.12 -9.79 12.89
C TRP A 149 22.44 -8.54 13.74
N TYR A 150 23.15 -7.56 13.20
CA TYR A 150 23.38 -6.26 13.85
C TYR A 150 22.51 -5.12 13.29
N ASP A 151 21.56 -5.39 12.39
CA ASP A 151 20.67 -4.33 11.85
C ASP A 151 19.90 -3.59 12.93
N TRP A 152 19.63 -4.23 14.07
CA TRP A 152 18.98 -3.58 15.20
C TRP A 152 19.79 -2.42 15.79
N TRP A 153 21.11 -2.33 15.53
CA TRP A 153 21.96 -1.18 15.90
C TRP A 153 21.66 0.08 15.09
N LEU A 154 20.92 -0.02 13.98
CA LEU A 154 20.48 1.12 13.21
C LEU A 154 19.34 1.87 13.91
N PHE A 155 18.61 1.20 14.81
CA PHE A 155 17.56 1.85 15.59
C PHE A 155 18.17 2.58 16.80
N PRO A 156 17.65 3.77 17.15
CA PRO A 156 18.12 4.58 18.27
C PRO A 156 17.60 3.99 19.59
N ILE A 157 18.11 2.83 19.99
CA ILE A 157 17.72 2.10 21.19
C ILE A 157 18.84 2.23 22.24
N PRO A 158 18.53 2.67 23.47
CA PRO A 158 19.51 2.70 24.56
C PRO A 158 20.13 1.31 24.76
N ASN A 159 21.45 1.24 24.74
CA ASN A 159 22.21 0.02 25.02
C ASN A 159 23.16 0.23 26.20
N ALA A 160 23.68 -0.88 26.75
CA ALA A 160 24.57 -0.86 27.90
C ALA A 160 25.84 0.01 27.70
N ASN A 161 26.25 0.22 26.44
CA ASN A 161 27.43 0.98 26.09
C ASN A 161 27.13 2.46 25.80
N SER A 162 25.87 2.90 25.90
CA SER A 162 25.41 4.25 25.53
C SER A 162 25.83 4.70 24.12
N ILE A 163 25.93 3.76 23.18
CA ILE A 163 26.31 4.03 21.78
C ILE A 163 25.05 4.31 20.96
N TRP A 164 25.12 5.31 20.08
CA TRP A 164 24.01 5.72 19.21
C TRP A 164 24.38 5.62 17.72
N PRO A 165 23.39 5.49 16.83
CA PRO A 165 23.59 5.56 15.38
C PRO A 165 24.18 6.90 14.91
N GLN A 166 24.83 6.90 13.75
CA GLN A 166 25.34 8.12 13.10
C GLN A 166 24.24 8.83 12.29
N PHE A 167 23.66 9.88 12.85
CA PHE A 167 22.59 10.69 12.23
C PHE A 167 23.00 11.52 11.02
N ARG A 168 24.27 11.52 10.62
CA ARG A 168 24.74 12.20 9.40
C ARG A 168 24.75 11.28 8.17
N SER A 169 24.57 9.98 8.34
CA SER A 169 24.64 9.01 7.25
C SER A 169 23.30 8.93 6.50
N PRO A 170 23.27 9.15 5.17
CA PRO A 170 22.08 8.94 4.35
C PRO A 170 21.48 7.53 4.49
N LEU A 171 22.33 6.49 4.59
CA LEU A 171 21.88 5.11 4.83
C LEU A 171 21.07 4.93 6.13
N LEU A 172 21.34 5.75 7.15
CA LEU A 172 20.53 5.71 8.38
C LEU A 172 19.19 6.42 8.17
N TRP A 173 19.18 7.51 7.41
CA TRP A 173 17.94 8.20 7.05
C TRP A 173 17.01 7.28 6.26
N ASP A 174 17.57 6.41 5.43
CA ASP A 174 16.86 5.35 4.70
C ASP A 174 16.08 4.41 5.62
N VAL A 175 16.68 3.99 6.75
CA VAL A 175 15.99 3.15 7.75
C VAL A 175 14.74 3.86 8.27
N PHE A 176 14.83 5.15 8.60
CA PHE A 176 13.69 5.93 9.06
C PHE A 176 12.69 6.23 7.94
N ALA A 177 13.17 6.54 6.74
CA ALA A 177 12.34 6.86 5.59
C ALA A 177 11.50 5.66 5.18
N VAL A 178 12.13 4.50 4.95
CA VAL A 178 11.45 3.27 4.52
C VAL A 178 10.52 2.74 5.62
N SER A 179 10.95 2.71 6.89
CA SER A 179 10.09 2.24 7.98
C SER A 179 8.86 3.13 8.19
N THR A 180 9.04 4.45 8.23
CA THR A 180 7.93 5.40 8.34
C THR A 180 7.02 5.33 7.12
N TYR A 181 7.60 5.23 5.91
CA TYR A 181 6.86 5.09 4.67
C TYR A 181 6.00 3.83 4.66
N PHE A 182 6.55 2.69 5.08
CA PHE A 182 5.81 1.45 5.22
C PHE A 182 4.68 1.58 6.23
N THR A 183 4.95 2.08 7.43
CA THR A 183 3.95 2.24 8.49
C THR A 183 2.81 3.16 8.05
N VAL A 184 3.13 4.33 7.50
CA VAL A 184 2.11 5.29 7.02
C VAL A 184 1.31 4.70 5.86
N SER A 185 1.96 3.99 4.93
CA SER A 185 1.26 3.33 3.81
C SER A 185 0.28 2.26 4.29
N VAL A 186 0.69 1.42 5.25
CA VAL A 186 -0.18 0.41 5.86
C VAL A 186 -1.35 1.06 6.60
N LEU A 187 -1.10 2.10 7.41
CA LEU A 187 -2.16 2.81 8.12
C LEU A 187 -3.14 3.50 7.17
N PHE A 188 -2.64 4.11 6.10
CA PHE A 188 -3.46 4.81 5.11
C PHE A 188 -4.36 3.84 4.33
N TRP A 189 -3.79 2.75 3.82
CA TRP A 189 -4.54 1.69 3.14
C TRP A 189 -5.55 1.02 4.07
N TYR A 190 -5.12 0.65 5.28
CA TYR A 190 -5.98 -0.01 6.25
C TYR A 190 -7.14 0.89 6.68
N MET A 191 -6.88 2.17 6.96
CA MET A 191 -7.95 3.12 7.24
C MET A 191 -8.95 3.09 6.09
N GLY A 192 -8.45 3.14 4.86
CA GLY A 192 -9.26 3.14 3.65
C GLY A 192 -10.17 1.91 3.55
N LEU A 193 -9.68 0.76 4.00
CA LEU A 193 -10.41 -0.50 3.99
C LEU A 193 -11.48 -0.62 5.08
N ILE A 194 -11.46 0.17 6.15
CA ILE A 194 -12.40 -0.01 7.28
C ILE A 194 -13.88 -0.10 6.84
N PRO A 195 -14.40 0.81 5.98
CA PRO A 195 -15.78 0.71 5.48
C PRO A 195 -15.99 -0.47 4.51
N ASP A 196 -14.99 -0.83 3.73
CA ASP A 196 -15.05 -1.96 2.78
C ASP A 196 -15.16 -3.29 3.54
N LEU A 197 -14.36 -3.46 4.59
CA LEU A 197 -14.40 -4.62 5.49
C LEU A 197 -15.74 -4.72 6.23
N ALA A 198 -16.31 -3.59 6.65
CA ALA A 198 -17.64 -3.54 7.25
C ALA A 198 -18.73 -4.00 6.27
N THR A 199 -18.62 -3.60 5.01
CA THR A 199 -19.55 -4.02 3.95
C THR A 199 -19.49 -5.54 3.74
N MET A 200 -18.29 -6.11 3.69
CA MET A 200 -18.11 -7.56 3.56
C MET A 200 -18.62 -8.33 4.79
N ARG A 201 -18.34 -7.85 6.00
CA ARG A 201 -18.90 -8.40 7.25
C ARG A 201 -20.43 -8.50 7.19
N ASP A 202 -21.09 -7.43 6.76
CA ASP A 202 -22.56 -7.38 6.72
C ASP A 202 -23.13 -8.27 5.62
N ARG A 203 -22.42 -8.44 4.49
CA ARG A 203 -22.78 -9.41 3.45
C ARG A 203 -22.67 -10.85 3.93
N PHE A 204 -21.55 -11.25 4.55
CA PHE A 204 -21.39 -12.60 5.11
C PHE A 204 -22.44 -12.90 6.20
N ARG A 205 -22.84 -11.89 6.98
CA ARG A 205 -23.95 -12.01 7.94
C ARG A 205 -25.29 -12.28 7.27
N LYS A 206 -25.62 -11.60 6.17
CA LYS A 206 -26.86 -11.81 5.41
C LYS A 206 -26.93 -13.21 4.78
N VAL A 207 -25.79 -13.72 4.30
CA VAL A 207 -25.70 -15.04 3.67
C VAL A 207 -25.65 -16.18 4.69
N ALA A 208 -25.29 -15.91 5.95
CA ALA A 208 -25.09 -16.92 7.00
C ALA A 208 -26.25 -17.93 7.18
N GLY A 209 -27.50 -17.50 6.98
CA GLY A 209 -28.68 -18.37 7.07
C GLY A 209 -28.94 -19.25 5.84
N LYS A 210 -28.31 -18.94 4.70
CA LYS A 210 -28.49 -19.65 3.42
C LYS A 210 -27.43 -20.73 3.17
N VAL A 211 -26.38 -20.79 4.00
CA VAL A 211 -25.27 -21.75 3.84
C VAL A 211 -25.62 -23.07 4.54
N VAL A 212 -25.96 -24.08 3.75
CA VAL A 212 -26.38 -25.41 4.23
C VAL A 212 -25.19 -26.33 4.54
N VAL A 213 -24.11 -26.23 3.77
CA VAL A 213 -22.94 -27.12 3.89
C VAL A 213 -22.12 -26.77 5.15
N PRO A 214 -21.84 -27.73 6.06
CA PRO A 214 -21.17 -27.46 7.34
C PRO A 214 -19.81 -26.75 7.21
N ALA A 215 -18.96 -27.22 6.28
CA ALA A 215 -17.64 -26.63 6.05
C ALA A 215 -17.72 -25.18 5.53
N ALA A 216 -18.66 -24.91 4.61
CA ALA A 216 -18.88 -23.57 4.10
C ALA A 216 -19.43 -22.62 5.17
N ARG A 217 -20.26 -23.14 6.10
CA ARG A 217 -20.80 -22.39 7.22
C ARG A 217 -19.71 -21.95 8.20
N LEU A 218 -18.78 -22.85 8.52
CA LEU A 218 -17.62 -22.52 9.36
C LEU A 218 -16.74 -21.45 8.70
N ARG A 219 -16.44 -21.61 7.40
CA ARG A 219 -15.70 -20.61 6.62
C ARG A 219 -16.38 -19.25 6.63
N ASN A 220 -17.70 -19.20 6.41
CA ASN A 220 -18.47 -17.96 6.42
C ASN A 220 -18.45 -17.29 7.80
N LYS A 221 -18.60 -18.07 8.88
CA LYS A 221 -18.55 -17.56 10.26
C LYS A 221 -17.16 -17.01 10.59
N ALA A 222 -16.10 -17.71 10.19
CA ALA A 222 -14.73 -17.24 10.35
C ALA A 222 -14.51 -15.93 9.57
N ALA A 223 -14.90 -15.87 8.29
CA ALA A 223 -14.83 -14.66 7.49
C ALA A 223 -15.58 -13.51 8.16
N GLN A 224 -16.83 -13.72 8.58
CA GLN A 224 -17.62 -12.72 9.28
C GLN A 224 -16.92 -12.19 10.55
N VAL A 225 -16.25 -13.05 11.31
CA VAL A 225 -15.49 -12.66 12.51
C VAL A 225 -14.26 -11.83 12.12
N PHE A 226 -13.46 -12.26 11.14
CA PHE A 226 -12.26 -11.53 10.73
C PHE A 226 -12.60 -10.16 10.10
N TYR A 227 -13.51 -10.13 9.13
CA TYR A 227 -14.01 -8.87 8.56
C TYR A 227 -14.68 -7.99 9.63
N GLY A 228 -15.34 -8.61 10.61
CA GLY A 228 -15.90 -7.94 11.78
C GLY A 228 -14.86 -7.26 12.65
N LEU A 229 -13.82 -8.01 13.04
CA LEU A 229 -12.72 -7.53 13.87
C LEU A 229 -12.00 -6.37 13.19
N PHE A 230 -11.61 -6.54 11.92
CA PHE A 230 -10.87 -5.52 11.18
C PHE A 230 -11.73 -4.32 10.74
N SER A 231 -13.07 -4.43 10.80
CA SER A 231 -13.96 -3.28 10.58
C SER A 231 -14.07 -2.34 11.80
N LEU A 232 -13.45 -2.69 12.95
CA LEU A 232 -13.42 -1.86 14.17
C LEU A 232 -14.79 -1.33 14.62
N GLY A 233 -15.85 -2.14 14.43
CA GLY A 233 -17.21 -1.73 14.79
C GLY A 233 -17.82 -0.65 13.89
N TRP A 234 -17.33 -0.50 12.65
CA TRP A 234 -17.88 0.46 11.71
C TRP A 234 -19.36 0.22 11.42
N THR A 235 -20.17 1.25 11.63
CA THR A 235 -21.63 1.27 11.45
C THR A 235 -22.10 2.18 10.31
N GLY A 236 -21.20 2.94 9.68
CA GLY A 236 -21.56 3.93 8.66
C GLY A 236 -22.31 5.15 9.19
N SER A 237 -22.24 5.45 10.49
CA SER A 237 -22.86 6.65 11.06
C SER A 237 -22.27 7.95 10.48
N SER A 238 -23.05 9.04 10.49
CA SER A 238 -22.57 10.35 10.01
C SER A 238 -21.32 10.83 10.78
N ARG A 239 -21.24 10.53 12.08
CA ARG A 239 -20.07 10.84 12.92
C ARG A 239 -18.83 10.10 12.48
N HIS A 240 -18.96 8.82 12.10
CA HIS A 240 -17.86 8.02 11.57
C HIS A 240 -17.37 8.58 10.23
N TRP A 241 -18.27 8.88 9.29
CA TRP A 241 -17.91 9.44 8.00
C TRP A 241 -17.19 10.78 8.11
N ARG A 242 -17.70 11.70 8.94
CA ARG A 242 -17.05 13.01 9.16
C ARG A 242 -15.62 12.87 9.68
N ASN A 243 -15.38 11.92 10.58
CA ASN A 243 -14.04 11.68 11.14
C ASN A 243 -13.14 10.96 10.14
N TYR A 244 -13.67 9.99 9.41
CA TYR A 244 -12.98 9.25 8.36
C TYR A 244 -12.48 10.18 7.25
N GLU A 245 -13.32 11.07 6.75
CA GLU A 245 -12.93 12.02 5.70
C GLU A 245 -11.81 12.96 6.15
N LYS A 246 -11.89 13.45 7.40
CA LYS A 246 -10.83 14.26 7.99
C LYS A 246 -9.53 13.47 8.18
N ALA A 247 -9.62 12.25 8.70
CA ALA A 247 -8.45 11.40 8.90
C ALA A 247 -7.78 11.05 7.56
N TYR A 248 -8.55 10.68 6.54
CA TYR A 248 -8.03 10.39 5.20
C TYR A 248 -7.37 11.63 4.57
N LEU A 249 -7.96 12.82 4.77
CA LEU A 249 -7.36 14.08 4.31
C LEU A 249 -6.04 14.40 5.01
N LEU A 250 -5.98 14.22 6.33
CA LEU A 250 -4.74 14.42 7.07
C LEU A 250 -3.66 13.43 6.64
N LEU A 251 -4.00 12.15 6.51
CA LEU A 251 -3.06 11.12 6.04
C LEU A 251 -2.61 11.39 4.60
N ALA A 252 -3.50 11.81 3.70
CA ALA A 252 -3.09 12.21 2.34
C ALA A 252 -2.15 13.43 2.36
N GLY A 253 -2.44 14.40 3.22
CA GLY A 253 -1.61 15.58 3.45
C GLY A 253 -0.22 15.25 3.99
N LEU A 254 -0.11 14.28 4.91
CA LEU A 254 1.15 13.83 5.50
C LEU A 254 1.93 12.89 4.56
N SER A 255 1.25 12.01 3.84
CA SER A 255 1.87 11.07 2.90
C SER A 255 2.50 11.77 1.70
N THR A 256 1.97 12.91 1.28
CA THR A 256 2.50 13.65 0.13
C THR A 256 3.95 14.14 0.32
N PRO A 257 4.29 14.93 1.36
CA PRO A 257 5.67 15.31 1.62
C PRO A 257 6.53 14.09 1.99
N LEU A 258 5.96 13.08 2.65
CA LEU A 258 6.67 11.84 2.98
C LEU A 258 7.16 11.12 1.72
N VAL A 259 6.31 10.99 0.69
CA VAL A 259 6.67 10.35 -0.59
C VAL A 259 7.81 11.09 -1.27
N LEU A 260 7.73 12.42 -1.33
CA LEU A 260 8.79 13.25 -1.89
C LEU A 260 10.09 13.13 -1.10
N SER A 261 10.01 13.14 0.24
CA SER A 261 11.19 13.02 1.09
C SER A 261 11.83 11.64 1.01
N VAL A 262 11.06 10.56 0.95
CA VAL A 262 11.60 9.18 0.96
C VAL A 262 12.45 8.93 -0.28
N HIS A 263 11.96 9.25 -1.48
CA HIS A 263 12.78 9.06 -2.68
C HIS A 263 13.97 10.03 -2.75
N SER A 264 13.82 11.22 -2.18
CA SER A 264 14.92 12.18 -2.06
C SER A 264 16.01 11.69 -1.11
N ILE A 265 15.63 11.06 0.02
CA ILE A 265 16.58 10.45 0.97
C ILE A 265 17.34 9.30 0.30
N VAL A 266 16.64 8.41 -0.39
CA VAL A 266 17.27 7.34 -1.18
C VAL A 266 18.19 7.93 -2.28
N SER A 267 17.85 9.10 -2.84
CA SER A 267 18.73 9.80 -3.79
C SER A 267 19.96 10.41 -3.11
N PHE A 268 19.87 10.81 -1.84
CA PHE A 268 20.99 11.35 -1.08
C PHE A 268 22.07 10.32 -0.75
N ASP A 269 21.75 9.02 -0.78
CA ASP A 269 22.77 7.96 -0.72
C ASP A 269 23.82 8.10 -1.83
N PHE A 270 23.41 8.63 -2.98
CA PHE A 270 24.29 8.87 -4.12
C PHE A 270 24.80 10.31 -4.11
N ALA A 271 23.90 11.29 -4.05
CA ALA A 271 24.24 12.70 -4.25
C ALA A 271 25.13 13.33 -3.14
N VAL A 272 25.17 12.74 -1.94
CA VAL A 272 26.07 13.21 -0.85
C VAL A 272 27.49 12.64 -1.00
N SER A 273 27.67 11.65 -1.88
CA SER A 273 28.98 11.08 -2.19
C SER A 273 29.86 12.07 -2.97
N GLN A 274 31.17 11.85 -2.92
CA GLN A 274 32.15 12.65 -3.66
C GLN A 274 32.47 12.07 -5.05
N LEU A 275 31.80 10.99 -5.45
CA LEU A 275 32.04 10.31 -6.72
C LEU A 275 31.43 11.09 -7.89
N PRO A 276 32.21 11.48 -8.91
CA PRO A 276 31.67 12.10 -10.11
C PRO A 276 30.69 11.15 -10.82
N GLY A 277 29.51 11.66 -11.17
CA GLY A 277 28.45 10.90 -11.84
C GLY A 277 27.41 10.28 -10.89
N TRP A 278 27.57 10.47 -9.58
CA TRP A 278 26.52 10.28 -8.57
C TRP A 278 25.77 11.58 -8.29
#